data_AF-A0A849N8K4-F1
#
_entry.id   AF-A0A849N8K4-F1
#
_cell.length_a   1.000
_cell.length_b   1.000
_cell.length_c   1.000
_cell.angle_alpha   90.00
_cell.angle_beta   90.00
_cell.angle_gamma   90.00
#
_symmetry.space_group_name_H-M   'P 1'
#
loop_
_entity.id
_entity.type
_entity.pdbx_description
1 polymer ?
#
loop_
_entity_poly.entity_id
_entity_poly.type
_entity_poly.pdbx_seq_one_letter_code
_entity_poly.pdbx_strand_id
1 'polypeptide(L)' 'MPDRPDLEDQILTALEQALAEDRLEVAEHLLRGLEALCGDAPPGSVLATAYLLVARDLVP' A
#
# COMPACT_ATOMS: atom_id res chain seq x y z
N MET A 1 -3.63 -3.01 -25.42
CA MET A 1 -4.74 -3.15 -24.45
C MET A 1 -4.50 -2.12 -23.36
N PRO A 2 -5.51 -1.44 -22.79
CA PRO A 2 -5.23 -0.55 -21.68
C PRO A 2 -4.67 -1.41 -20.57
N ASP A 3 -3.41 -1.15 -20.21
CA ASP A 3 -2.70 -1.74 -19.10
C ASP A 3 -3.52 -1.39 -17.85
N ARG A 4 -4.42 -2.30 -17.44
CA ARG A 4 -5.15 -2.10 -16.20
C ARG A 4 -4.10 -2.24 -15.10
N PRO A 5 -3.95 -1.25 -14.22
CA PRO A 5 -3.01 -1.36 -13.11
C PRO A 5 -3.37 -2.63 -12.33
N ASP A 6 -2.35 -3.40 -11.98
CA ASP A 6 -2.51 -4.58 -11.14
C ASP A 6 -3.24 -4.21 -9.84
N LEU A 7 -3.95 -5.17 -9.27
CA LEU A 7 -4.74 -4.94 -8.06
C LEU A 7 -3.87 -4.35 -6.94
N GLU A 8 -2.61 -4.77 -6.87
CA GLU A 8 -1.62 -4.29 -5.91
C GLU A 8 -1.34 -2.79 -6.09
N ASP A 9 -1.13 -2.30 -7.32
CA ASP A 9 -0.94 -0.87 -7.61
C ASP A 9 -2.18 -0.03 -7.26
N GLN A 10 -3.38 -0.59 -7.48
CA GLN A 10 -4.62 0.08 -7.09
C GLN A 10 -4.76 0.18 -5.56
N ILE A 11 -4.38 -0.88 -4.83
CA ILE A 11 -4.39 -0.87 -3.37
C ILE A 11 -3.31 0.09 -2.83
N LEU A 12 -2.14 0.15 -3.46
CA LEU A 12 -1.07 1.10 -3.11
C LEU A 12 -1.54 2.54 -3.28
N THR A 13 -2.18 2.85 -4.41
CA THR A 13 -2.73 4.19 -4.66
C THR A 13 -3.79 4.55 -3.61
N ALA A 14 -4.68 3.61 -3.26
CA ALA A 14 -5.67 3.81 -2.22
C ALA A 14 -5.04 4.00 -0.83
N LEU A 15 -3.93 3.31 -0.55
CA LEU A 15 -3.17 3.46 0.68
C LEU A 15 -2.56 4.86 0.79
N GLU A 16 -1.95 5.37 -0.28
CA GLU A 16 -1.41 6.73 -0.33
C GLU A 16 -2.50 7.78 -0.06
N GLN A 17 -3.68 7.61 -0.65
CA GLN A 17 -4.81 8.51 -0.40
C GLN A 17 -5.32 8.40 1.05
N ALA A 18 -5.45 7.19 1.59
CA ALA A 18 -5.90 6.99 2.96
C ALA A 18 -4.95 7.62 3.98
N LEU A 19 -3.63 7.55 3.76
CA LEU A 19 -2.64 8.24 4.58
C LEU A 19 -2.78 9.76 4.44
N ALA A 20 -2.89 10.29 3.21
CA ALA A 20 -3.05 11.72 2.97
C ALA A 20 -4.35 12.30 3.58
N GLU A 21 -5.40 11.49 3.71
CA GLU A 21 -6.67 11.86 4.34
C GLU A 21 -6.74 11.57 5.86
N ASP A 22 -5.63 11.14 6.48
CA ASP A 22 -5.54 10.75 7.91
C ASP A 22 -6.50 9.58 8.28
N ARG A 23 -6.88 8.77 7.29
CA ARG A 23 -7.80 7.63 7.43
C ARG A 23 -7.03 6.38 7.82
N LEU A 24 -6.39 6.41 8.99
CA LEU A 24 -5.47 5.36 9.45
C LEU A 24 -6.08 3.96 9.51
N GLU A 25 -7.35 3.82 9.90
CA GLU A 25 -8.04 2.51 9.92
C GLU A 25 -8.15 1.89 8.52
N VAL A 26 -8.38 2.73 7.49
CA VAL A 26 -8.44 2.31 6.10
C VAL A 26 -7.05 1.96 5.59
N ALA A 27 -6.06 2.80 5.89
CA ALA A 27 -4.66 2.57 5.53
C ALA A 27 -4.15 1.23 6.11
N GLU A 28 -4.45 0.94 7.38
CA GLU A 28 -4.08 -0.33 7.99
C GLU A 28 -4.76 -1.52 7.29
N HIS A 29 -6.04 -1.40 6.94
CA HIS A 29 -6.75 -2.48 6.25
C HIS A 29 -6.19 -2.75 4.84
N LEU A 30 -5.84 -1.68 4.12
CA LEU A 30 -5.23 -1.77 2.79
C LEU A 30 -3.83 -2.38 2.86
N LEU A 31 -3.03 -2.02 3.86
CA LEU A 31 -1.71 -2.63 4.09
C LEU A 31 -1.82 -4.13 4.36
N ARG A 32 -2.74 -4.55 5.26
CA ARG A 32 -2.98 -5.97 5.52
C ARG A 32 -3.49 -6.73 4.28
N GLY A 33 -4.28 -6.06 3.45
CA GLY A 33 -4.69 -6.58 2.15
C GLY A 33 -3.50 -6.85 1.23
N LEU A 34 -2.56 -5.90 1.15
CA LEU A 34 -1.31 -6.07 0.42
C LEU A 34 -0.47 -7.21 1.02
N GLU A 35 -0.31 -7.30 2.34
CA GLU A 35 0.43 -8.40 2.99
C GLU A 35 -0.13 -9.78 2.61
N ALA A 36 -1.46 -9.91 2.59
CA ALA A 36 -2.12 -11.17 2.21
C ALA A 36 -1.97 -11.53 0.73
N LEU A 37 -1.91 -10.53 -0.16
CA LEU A 37 -1.74 -10.73 -1.60
C LEU A 37 -0.27 -11.01 -1.96
N CYS A 38 0.64 -10.29 -1.33
CA CYS A 38 2.07 -10.30 -1.65
C CYS A 38 2.84 -11.43 -0.93
N GLY A 39 2.34 -12.00 0.17
CA GLY A 39 2.84 -13.24 0.80
C GLY A 39 4.34 -13.25 1.17
N ASP A 40 5.20 -13.54 0.20
CA ASP A 40 6.67 -13.58 0.31
C ASP A 40 7.30 -12.59 -0.69
N ALA A 41 6.86 -11.32 -0.62
CA ALA A 41 7.23 -10.36 -1.64
C ALA A 41 8.69 -9.90 -1.47
N PRO A 42 9.50 -9.92 -2.54
CA PRO A 42 10.89 -9.51 -2.47
C PRO A 42 11.02 -8.00 -2.19
N PRO A 43 12.19 -7.54 -1.70
CA PRO A 43 12.49 -6.12 -1.61
C PRO A 43 12.36 -5.46 -2.99
N GLY A 44 11.62 -4.34 -3.05
CA GLY A 44 11.26 -3.65 -4.30
C GLY A 44 9.86 -3.98 -4.84
N SER A 45 9.10 -4.85 -4.16
CA SER A 45 7.69 -5.10 -4.43
C SER A 45 6.77 -3.96 -3.98
N VAL A 46 5.51 -3.99 -4.46
CA VAL A 46 4.45 -3.06 -4.05
C VAL A 46 4.28 -3.05 -2.53
N LEU A 47 4.38 -4.21 -1.88
CA LEU A 47 4.33 -4.31 -0.42
C LEU A 47 5.49 -3.56 0.26
N ALA A 48 6.71 -3.64 -0.28
CA ALA A 48 7.85 -2.89 0.26
C ALA A 48 7.63 -1.37 0.15
N THR A 49 7.06 -0.90 -0.96
CA THR A 49 6.68 0.50 -1.15
C THR A 49 5.58 0.94 -0.17
N ALA A 50 4.57 0.10 0.06
CA ALA A 50 3.51 0.35 1.04
C ALA A 50 4.04 0.52 2.46
N TYR A 51 4.97 -0.35 2.90
CA TYR A 51 5.63 -0.18 4.20
C TYR A 51 6.45 1.11 4.31
N LEU A 52 7.17 1.50 3.24
CA LEU A 52 7.91 2.76 3.22
C LEU A 52 6.99 3.97 3.34
N LEU A 53 5.82 3.95 2.71
CA LEU A 53 4.82 5.01 2.82
C LEU A 53 4.31 5.16 4.25
N VAL A 54 3.88 4.06 4.86
CA VAL A 54 3.40 4.06 6.26
C VAL A 54 4.49 4.48 7.23
N ALA A 55 5.74 4.01 7.03
CA ALA A 55 6.86 4.38 7.87
C ALA A 55 7.22 5.87 7.77
N ARG A 56 7.04 6.49 6.60
CA ARG A 56 7.26 7.93 6.39
C ARG A 56 6.19 8.79 7.05
N ASP A 57 4.94 8.32 7.05
CA ASP A 57 3.83 9.02 7.69
C ASP A 57 3.92 8.95 9.23
N LEU A 58 4.44 7.84 9.76
CA LEU A 58 4.65 7.67 11.20
C LEU A 58 5.80 8.52 11.79
N VAL A 59 6.72 9.02 10.95
CA VAL A 59 7.83 9.88 11.38
C VAL A 59 7.45 11.34 11.12
N PRO A 60 7.16 12.13 12.18
CA PRO A 60 6.77 13.53 12.04
C PRO A 60 7.89 14.45 11.56
#